data_AF-A0A6J6EQ48-F1
#
_entry.id   AF-A0A6J6EQ48-F1
#
_cell.length_a   1.000
_cell.length_b   1.000
_cell.length_c   1.000
_cell.angle_alpha   90.00
_cell.angle_beta   90.00
_cell.angle_gamma   90.00
#
_symmetry.space_group_name_H-M   'P 1'
#
loop_
_entity.id
_entity.type
_entity.pdbx_description
1 polymer ?
#
loop_
_entity_poly.entity_id
_entity_poly.type
_entity_poly.pdbx_seq_one_letter_code
_entity_poly.pdbx_strand_id
1 'polypeptide(L)'
;MLDKAIVNAVLRVTPSAVLAGAPQIEVLQRLPYWIDGDTYVVQLGDLYSGENRRFVIDIPVPAMAALGLATIADITIEYLDLAQRQEISVSMPVNINVVPGDVASGRVPDPIVRAERLILEAQTAKSLAVEELRNGKIKEASGRLKGTAATLRREASLIPVTDERSAQSLEIIRAEADEIDVLAATAENEDIQYSSKRMTESYSRKTRSRNIRNQEIDPTINPDDYIN
;
A
#
# COMPACT_ATOMS: atom_id res chain seq x y z
N MET A 1 14.59 -4.51 22.30
CA MET A 1 14.62 -5.25 21.03
C MET A 1 13.18 -5.51 20.62
N LEU A 2 12.89 -5.53 19.32
CA LEU A 2 11.58 -5.91 18.80
C LEU A 2 11.46 -7.43 18.90
N ASP A 3 10.67 -7.93 19.85
CA ASP A 3 10.40 -9.36 19.97
C ASP A 3 9.30 -9.76 18.98
N LYS A 4 9.51 -10.90 18.30
CA LYS A 4 8.48 -11.49 17.43
C LYS A 4 7.27 -11.79 18.31
N ALA A 5 6.11 -11.24 17.95
CA ALA A 5 4.89 -11.35 18.74
C ALA A 5 3.92 -12.37 18.15
N ILE A 6 3.76 -12.36 16.83
CA ILE A 6 2.90 -13.29 16.11
C ILE A 6 3.62 -13.89 14.90
N VAL A 7 3.28 -15.14 14.59
CA VAL A 7 3.92 -15.93 13.53
C VAL A 7 2.87 -16.39 12.53
N ASN A 8 3.29 -16.47 11.27
CA ASN A 8 2.49 -17.05 10.19
C ASN A 8 1.09 -16.41 10.10
N ALA A 9 1.01 -15.08 10.16
CA ALA A 9 -0.24 -14.38 9.97
C ALA A 9 -0.71 -14.54 8.52
N VAL A 10 -1.98 -14.90 8.38
CA VAL A 10 -2.68 -15.12 7.11
C VAL A 10 -3.95 -14.30 7.12
N LEU A 11 -4.20 -13.61 6.02
CA LEU A 11 -5.44 -12.89 5.77
C LEU A 11 -6.27 -13.66 4.76
N ARG A 12 -7.50 -13.99 5.14
CA ARG A 12 -8.50 -14.62 4.29
C ARG A 12 -9.59 -13.61 3.96
N VAL A 13 -9.91 -13.49 2.68
CA VAL A 13 -11.05 -12.68 2.22
C VAL A 13 -11.99 -13.57 1.44
N THR A 14 -13.19 -13.77 1.97
CA THR A 14 -14.23 -14.60 1.35
C THR A 14 -15.32 -13.68 0.81
N PRO A 15 -15.42 -13.48 -0.51
CA PRO A 15 -16.52 -12.73 -1.13
C PRO A 15 -17.87 -13.38 -0.81
N SER A 16 -18.88 -12.54 -0.61
CA SER A 16 -20.27 -13.00 -0.54
C SER A 16 -20.79 -13.40 -1.93
N ALA A 17 -21.86 -14.18 -1.96
CA ALA A 17 -22.55 -14.53 -3.21
C ALA A 17 -23.06 -13.29 -4.00
N VAL A 18 -23.19 -12.12 -3.37
CA VAL A 18 -23.58 -10.87 -4.04
C VAL A 18 -22.51 -10.40 -5.02
N LEU A 19 -21.25 -10.79 -4.80
CA LEU A 19 -20.12 -10.50 -5.69
C LEU A 19 -19.90 -11.58 -6.77
N ALA A 20 -20.84 -12.53 -6.94
CA ALA A 20 -20.70 -13.59 -7.93
C ALA A 20 -20.48 -13.00 -9.35
N GLY A 21 -19.34 -13.35 -9.97
CA GLY A 21 -18.96 -12.88 -11.31
C GLY A 21 -18.40 -11.45 -11.37
N ALA A 22 -18.28 -10.75 -10.24
CA ALA A 22 -17.53 -9.49 -10.17
C ALA A 22 -16.03 -9.76 -10.37
N PRO A 23 -15.23 -8.77 -10.84
CA PRO A 23 -13.80 -8.96 -10.99
C PRO A 23 -13.16 -9.41 -9.67
N GLN A 24 -12.06 -10.14 -9.79
CA GLN A 24 -11.35 -10.75 -8.67
C GLN A 24 -10.84 -9.67 -7.69
N ILE A 25 -10.77 -10.00 -6.39
CA ILE A 25 -10.18 -9.13 -5.37
C ILE A 25 -8.73 -8.81 -5.75
N GLU A 26 -8.36 -7.53 -5.71
CA GLU A 26 -6.99 -7.10 -5.99
C GLU A 26 -6.25 -6.77 -4.68
N VAL A 27 -5.17 -7.51 -4.43
CA VAL A 27 -4.23 -7.22 -3.33
C VAL A 27 -3.18 -6.25 -3.84
N LEU A 28 -3.33 -4.98 -3.48
CA LEU A 28 -2.47 -3.92 -4.01
C LEU A 28 -1.02 -4.02 -3.51
N GLN A 29 -0.77 -4.70 -2.38
CA GLN A 29 0.55 -4.82 -1.75
C GLN A 29 1.51 -5.91 -2.31
N ARG A 30 1.27 -6.51 -3.48
CA ARG A 30 2.13 -7.59 -4.06
C ARG A 30 2.60 -8.67 -3.05
N LEU A 31 1.79 -8.91 -2.02
CA LEU A 31 2.05 -9.98 -1.07
C LEU A 31 1.74 -11.32 -1.75
N PRO A 32 2.42 -12.41 -1.37
CA PRO A 32 2.05 -13.73 -1.87
C PRO A 32 0.60 -14.02 -1.53
N TYR A 33 -0.20 -14.35 -2.53
CA TYR A 33 -1.59 -14.74 -2.35
C TYR A 33 -1.97 -15.86 -3.32
N TRP A 34 -3.00 -16.60 -2.95
CA TRP A 34 -3.63 -17.61 -3.79
C TRP A 34 -5.13 -17.66 -3.52
N ILE A 35 -5.85 -18.45 -4.32
CA ILE A 35 -7.29 -18.65 -4.17
C ILE A 35 -7.53 -20.09 -3.73
N ASP A 36 -8.35 -20.24 -2.70
CA ASP A 36 -8.81 -21.51 -2.13
C ASP A 36 -10.34 -21.55 -2.18
N GLY A 37 -10.90 -22.24 -3.18
CA GLY A 37 -12.32 -22.15 -3.52
C GLY A 37 -12.69 -20.73 -3.94
N ASP A 38 -13.60 -20.09 -3.19
CA ASP A 38 -13.97 -18.68 -3.37
C ASP A 38 -13.16 -17.73 -2.45
N THR A 39 -12.27 -18.25 -1.60
CA THR A 39 -11.55 -17.44 -0.61
C THR A 39 -10.17 -17.04 -1.11
N TYR A 40 -9.85 -15.76 -1.05
CA TYR A 40 -8.50 -15.25 -1.27
C TYR A 40 -7.70 -15.40 0.00
N VAL A 41 -6.52 -16.01 -0.10
CA VAL A 41 -5.60 -16.20 1.02
C VAL A 41 -4.34 -15.41 0.75
N VAL A 42 -4.01 -14.47 1.62
CA VAL A 42 -2.87 -13.57 1.53
C VAL A 42 -1.93 -13.86 2.68
N GLN A 43 -0.67 -14.18 2.37
CA GLN A 43 0.35 -14.45 3.37
C GLN A 43 0.90 -13.13 3.91
N LEU A 44 0.64 -12.83 5.18
CA LEU A 44 1.17 -11.64 5.85
C LEU A 44 2.52 -11.91 6.53
N GLY A 45 2.78 -13.15 6.94
CA GLY A 45 4.04 -13.56 7.59
C GLY A 45 4.08 -13.21 9.07
N ASP A 46 5.27 -12.96 9.61
CA ASP A 46 5.45 -12.71 11.05
C ASP A 46 5.31 -11.22 11.36
N LEU A 47 4.76 -10.85 12.53
CA LEU A 47 4.76 -9.47 13.03
C LEU A 47 5.46 -9.37 14.39
N TYR A 48 6.10 -8.24 14.60
CA TYR A 48 6.85 -7.93 15.82
C TYR A 48 6.06 -7.02 16.76
N SER A 49 6.40 -7.04 18.04
CA SER A 49 5.74 -6.19 19.05
C SER A 49 5.87 -4.70 18.67
N GLY A 50 4.75 -3.97 18.70
CA GLY A 50 4.71 -2.55 18.29
C GLY A 50 4.69 -2.30 16.78
N GLU A 51 4.76 -3.35 15.95
CA GLU A 51 4.62 -3.21 14.50
C GLU A 51 3.16 -2.96 14.11
N ASN A 52 2.95 -2.02 13.19
CA ASN A 52 1.65 -1.78 12.56
C ASN A 52 1.78 -2.00 11.04
N ARG A 53 1.02 -2.95 10.52
CA ARG A 53 0.92 -3.22 9.08
C ARG A 53 -0.45 -2.79 8.55
N ARG A 54 -0.42 -2.12 7.40
CA ARG A 54 -1.60 -1.70 6.65
C ARG A 54 -1.66 -2.46 5.34
N PHE A 55 -2.86 -2.88 4.98
CA PHE A 55 -3.14 -3.59 3.74
C PHE A 55 -4.33 -2.91 3.06
N VAL A 56 -4.35 -2.95 1.73
CA VAL A 56 -5.38 -2.34 0.90
C VAL A 56 -5.82 -3.40 -0.08
N ILE A 57 -7.12 -3.62 -0.07
CA ILE A 57 -7.79 -4.64 -0.85
C ILE A 57 -8.85 -3.92 -1.66
N ASP A 58 -8.75 -3.99 -2.98
CA ASP A 58 -9.78 -3.48 -3.85
C ASP A 58 -10.80 -4.60 -4.11
N ILE A 59 -12.04 -4.34 -3.70
CA ILE A 59 -13.18 -5.25 -3.88
C ILE A 59 -14.15 -4.58 -4.85
N PRO A 60 -14.21 -5.02 -6.12
CA PRO A 60 -15.13 -4.43 -7.08
C PRO A 60 -16.57 -4.88 -6.75
N VAL A 61 -17.44 -3.90 -6.50
CA VAL A 61 -18.84 -4.15 -6.17
C VAL A 61 -19.71 -3.86 -7.40
N PRO A 62 -20.49 -4.83 -7.91
CA PRO A 62 -21.40 -4.59 -9.02
C PRO A 62 -22.58 -3.70 -8.58
N ALA A 63 -23.32 -3.16 -9.56
CA ALA A 63 -24.55 -2.44 -9.27
C ALA A 63 -25.55 -3.38 -8.57
N MET A 64 -26.08 -2.94 -7.43
CA MET A 64 -27.02 -3.73 -6.63
C MET A 64 -28.44 -3.15 -6.70
N ALA A 65 -29.41 -4.03 -6.93
CA ALA A 65 -30.82 -3.65 -7.04
C ALA A 65 -31.47 -3.36 -5.67
N ALA A 66 -31.03 -4.05 -4.62
CA ALA A 66 -31.54 -3.85 -3.27
C ALA A 66 -30.79 -2.71 -2.56
N LEU A 67 -31.54 -1.69 -2.13
CA LEU A 67 -31.02 -0.62 -1.28
C LEU A 67 -30.87 -1.11 0.17
N GLY A 68 -29.94 -0.49 0.90
CA GLY A 68 -29.70 -0.77 2.32
C GLY A 68 -28.37 -1.47 2.58
N LEU A 69 -28.23 -2.00 3.80
CA LEU A 69 -27.02 -2.67 4.26
C LEU A 69 -26.85 -4.02 3.56
N ALA A 70 -25.67 -4.27 3.02
CA ALA A 70 -25.29 -5.56 2.44
C ALA A 70 -23.87 -5.93 2.83
N THR A 71 -23.66 -7.20 3.16
CA THR A 71 -22.34 -7.78 3.38
C THR A 71 -21.78 -8.23 2.05
N ILE A 72 -20.59 -7.73 1.69
CA ILE A 72 -19.95 -8.05 0.40
C ILE A 72 -18.84 -9.07 0.54
N ALA A 73 -18.21 -9.20 1.70
CA ALA A 73 -17.16 -10.17 1.98
C ALA A 73 -17.01 -10.36 3.49
N ASP A 74 -16.41 -11.48 3.89
CA ASP A 74 -15.90 -11.70 5.24
C ASP A 74 -14.37 -11.66 5.21
N ILE A 75 -13.77 -10.90 6.12
CA ILE A 75 -12.32 -10.85 6.32
C ILE A 75 -11.98 -11.63 7.59
N THR A 76 -11.07 -12.58 7.48
CA THR A 76 -10.53 -13.31 8.64
C THR A 76 -9.01 -13.18 8.69
N ILE A 77 -8.46 -12.85 9.87
CA ILE A 77 -7.02 -12.88 10.11
C ILE A 77 -6.74 -14.04 11.06
N GLU A 78 -5.88 -14.95 10.63
CA GLU A 78 -5.43 -16.13 11.37
C GLU A 78 -3.94 -15.98 11.69
N TYR A 79 -3.52 -16.26 12.92
CA TYR A 79 -2.11 -16.20 13.30
C TYR A 79 -1.82 -17.05 14.54
N LEU A 80 -0.54 -17.37 14.77
CA LEU A 80 -0.07 -17.96 16.02
C LEU A 80 0.40 -16.86 16.97
N ASP A 81 -0.28 -16.70 18.12
CA ASP A 81 0.18 -15.86 19.22
C ASP A 81 1.28 -16.58 20.00
N LEU A 82 2.48 -15.99 20.08
CA LEU A 82 3.61 -16.59 20.78
C LEU A 82 3.53 -16.48 22.31
N ALA A 83 2.86 -15.45 22.83
CA ALA A 83 2.69 -15.28 24.26
C ALA A 83 1.70 -16.31 24.81
N GLN A 84 0.60 -16.53 24.09
CA GLN A 84 -0.44 -17.49 24.49
C GLN A 84 -0.20 -18.91 23.95
N ARG A 85 0.66 -19.06 22.94
CA ARG A 85 0.93 -20.32 22.21
C ARG A 85 -0.34 -20.93 21.62
N GLN A 86 -1.18 -20.07 21.08
CA GLN A 86 -2.48 -20.46 20.55
C GLN A 86 -2.69 -19.84 19.17
N GLU A 87 -3.36 -20.58 18.30
CA GLU A 87 -3.90 -20.03 17.06
C GLU A 87 -5.09 -19.12 17.38
N ILE A 88 -4.99 -17.89 16.90
CA ILE A 88 -6.05 -16.89 17.00
C ILE A 88 -6.63 -16.67 15.61
N SER A 89 -7.96 -16.65 15.56
CA SER A 89 -8.73 -16.29 14.37
C SER A 89 -9.66 -15.14 14.70
N VAL A 90 -9.58 -14.06 13.92
CA VAL A 90 -10.41 -12.86 14.08
C VAL A 90 -11.15 -12.61 12.77
N SER A 91 -12.48 -12.70 12.81
CA SER A 91 -13.33 -12.48 11.63
C SER A 91 -14.15 -11.21 11.75
N MET A 92 -14.28 -10.49 10.64
CA MET A 92 -15.07 -9.26 10.52
C MET A 92 -15.79 -9.22 9.17
N PRO A 93 -17.11 -8.98 9.15
CA PRO A 93 -17.84 -8.78 7.90
C PRO A 93 -17.55 -7.39 7.30
N VAL A 94 -17.38 -7.35 5.99
CA VAL A 94 -17.28 -6.12 5.21
C VAL A 94 -18.67 -5.74 4.72
N ASN A 95 -19.21 -4.69 5.32
CA ASN A 95 -20.55 -4.20 5.01
C ASN A 95 -20.50 -2.91 4.20
N ILE A 96 -21.40 -2.78 3.25
CA ILE A 96 -21.66 -1.55 2.50
C ILE A 96 -23.11 -1.13 2.67
N ASN A 97 -23.37 0.17 2.51
CA ASN A 97 -24.73 0.68 2.44
C ASN A 97 -25.03 1.12 1.00
N VAL A 98 -25.90 0.38 0.33
CA VAL A 98 -26.34 0.65 -1.04
C VAL A 98 -27.41 1.73 -1.02
N VAL A 99 -27.15 2.78 -1.79
CA VAL A 99 -27.99 3.97 -1.90
C VAL A 99 -28.20 4.30 -3.37
N PRO A 100 -29.24 5.08 -3.70
CA PRO A 100 -29.42 5.63 -5.04
C PRO A 100 -28.18 6.37 -5.56
N GLY A 101 -28.00 6.38 -6.89
CA GLY A 101 -26.76 6.84 -7.52
C GLY A 101 -26.45 8.33 -7.30
N ASP A 102 -27.46 9.18 -7.14
CA ASP A 102 -27.33 10.58 -6.76
C ASP A 102 -26.75 10.75 -5.35
N VAL A 103 -27.25 9.96 -4.38
CA VAL A 103 -26.72 9.93 -3.01
C VAL A 103 -25.31 9.35 -2.98
N ALA A 104 -25.05 8.31 -3.77
CA ALA A 104 -23.72 7.70 -3.86
C ALA A 104 -22.68 8.69 -4.42
N SER A 105 -23.05 9.47 -5.44
CA SER A 105 -22.18 10.46 -6.07
C SER A 105 -21.77 11.61 -5.13
N GLY A 106 -22.59 11.89 -4.11
CA GLY A 106 -22.28 12.89 -3.08
C GLY A 106 -21.33 12.39 -1.99
N ARG A 107 -20.97 11.10 -1.96
CA ARG A 107 -20.06 10.55 -0.94
C ARG A 107 -18.62 10.90 -1.27
N VAL A 108 -17.89 11.40 -0.26
CA VAL A 108 -16.46 11.67 -0.35
C VAL A 108 -15.71 10.39 0.03
N PRO A 109 -14.75 9.91 -0.80
CA PRO A 109 -13.90 8.80 -0.44
C PRO A 109 -13.11 9.07 0.84
N ASP A 110 -12.85 8.03 1.63
CA ASP A 110 -12.03 8.17 2.83
C ASP A 110 -10.62 8.67 2.45
N PRO A 111 -10.15 9.80 3.01
CA PRO A 111 -8.88 10.40 2.63
C PRO A 111 -7.67 9.52 3.00
N ILE A 112 -7.77 8.69 4.04
CA ILE A 112 -6.71 7.78 4.46
C ILE A 112 -6.60 6.63 3.46
N VAL A 113 -7.73 6.01 3.08
CA VAL A 113 -7.73 4.93 2.08
C VAL A 113 -7.23 5.45 0.74
N ARG A 114 -7.65 6.66 0.36
CA ARG A 114 -7.20 7.34 -0.86
C ARG A 114 -5.69 7.60 -0.84
N ALA A 115 -5.15 8.04 0.29
CA ALA A 115 -3.72 8.23 0.49
C ALA A 115 -2.92 6.92 0.32
N GLU A 116 -3.38 5.84 0.93
CA GLU A 116 -2.70 4.54 0.84
C GLU A 116 -2.74 3.99 -0.59
N ARG A 117 -3.86 4.13 -1.30
CA ARG A 117 -3.95 3.76 -2.72
C ARG A 117 -2.92 4.52 -3.56
N LEU A 118 -2.79 5.84 -3.35
CA LEU A 118 -1.84 6.66 -4.09
C LEU A 118 -0.38 6.25 -3.86
N ILE A 119 -0.03 5.85 -2.64
CA ILE A 119 1.32 5.34 -2.33
C ILE A 119 1.60 4.04 -3.10
N LEU A 120 0.59 3.16 -3.25
CA LEU A 120 0.72 1.90 -3.99
C LEU A 120 0.84 2.12 -5.50
N GLU A 121 0.06 3.06 -6.04
CA GLU A 121 0.20 3.51 -7.43
C GLU A 121 1.61 4.09 -7.68
N ALA A 122 2.14 4.84 -6.71
CA ALA A 122 3.49 5.37 -6.76
C ALA A 122 4.57 4.27 -6.74
N GLN A 123 4.40 3.21 -5.94
CA GLN A 123 5.32 2.05 -5.99
C GLN A 123 5.26 1.34 -7.34
N THR A 124 4.07 1.22 -7.93
CA THR A 124 3.92 0.64 -9.27
C THR A 124 4.62 1.49 -10.32
N ALA A 125 4.49 2.82 -10.24
CA ALA A 125 5.20 3.74 -11.11
C ALA A 125 6.73 3.62 -10.98
N LYS A 126 7.27 3.45 -9.76
CA LYS A 126 8.70 3.18 -9.54
C LYS A 126 9.14 1.87 -10.19
N SER A 127 8.36 0.79 -10.05
CA SER A 127 8.65 -0.50 -10.69
C SER A 127 8.73 -0.38 -12.22
N LEU A 128 7.80 0.34 -12.83
CA LEU A 128 7.80 0.58 -14.28
C LEU A 128 8.96 1.46 -14.72
N ALA A 129 9.30 2.50 -13.95
CA ALA A 129 10.44 3.36 -14.24
C ALA A 129 11.76 2.59 -14.23
N VAL A 130 11.92 1.58 -13.36
CA VAL A 130 13.09 0.69 -13.37
C VAL A 130 13.18 -0.10 -14.69
N GLU A 131 12.07 -0.63 -15.17
CA GLU A 131 12.03 -1.35 -16.46
C GLU A 131 12.32 -0.42 -17.63
N GLU A 132 11.79 0.80 -17.60
CA GLU A 132 12.07 1.83 -18.61
C GLU A 132 13.56 2.22 -18.62
N LEU A 133 14.18 2.43 -17.45
CA LEU A 133 15.62 2.69 -17.35
C LEU A 133 16.47 1.55 -17.89
N ARG A 134 16.14 0.29 -17.56
CA ARG A 134 16.85 -0.88 -18.09
C ARG A 134 16.79 -0.98 -19.61
N ASN A 135 15.71 -0.48 -20.20
CA ASN A 135 15.50 -0.43 -21.64
C ASN A 135 16.05 0.87 -22.29
N GLY A 136 16.79 1.71 -21.54
CA GLY A 136 17.37 2.96 -22.03
C GLY A 136 16.37 4.11 -22.21
N LYS A 137 15.12 3.96 -21.75
CA LYS A 137 14.03 4.93 -21.90
C LYS A 137 14.05 5.98 -20.79
N ILE A 138 15.18 6.67 -20.65
CA ILE A 138 15.44 7.61 -19.55
C ILE A 138 14.38 8.72 -19.45
N LYS A 139 14.01 9.32 -20.59
CA LYS A 139 13.01 10.39 -20.63
C LYS A 139 11.61 9.91 -20.20
N GLU A 140 11.24 8.68 -20.57
CA GLU A 140 9.96 8.08 -20.18
C GLU A 140 9.93 7.80 -18.67
N ALA A 141 11.01 7.20 -18.14
CA ALA A 141 11.16 6.92 -16.71
C ALA A 141 11.10 8.19 -15.85
N SER A 142 11.89 9.22 -16.19
CA SER A 142 11.85 10.49 -15.47
C SER A 142 10.49 11.18 -15.59
N GLY A 143 9.91 11.23 -16.79
CA GLY A 143 8.59 11.84 -17.01
C GLY A 143 7.50 11.17 -16.18
N ARG A 144 7.51 9.84 -16.09
CA ARG A 144 6.59 9.05 -15.25
C ARG A 144 6.73 9.39 -13.77
N LEU A 145 7.96 9.45 -13.27
CA LEU A 145 8.23 9.76 -11.86
C LEU A 145 7.80 11.19 -11.53
N LYS A 146 8.15 12.18 -12.35
CA LYS A 146 7.72 13.58 -12.17
C LYS A 146 6.19 13.72 -12.18
N GLY A 147 5.52 13.05 -13.11
CA GLY A 147 4.05 13.02 -13.17
C GLY A 147 3.42 12.40 -11.93
N THR A 148 4.03 11.34 -11.40
CA THR A 148 3.60 10.67 -10.17
C THR A 148 3.77 11.59 -8.96
N ALA A 149 4.93 12.21 -8.78
CA ALA A 149 5.18 13.16 -7.67
C ALA A 149 4.23 14.36 -7.72
N ALA A 150 3.98 14.92 -8.91
CA ALA A 150 3.02 16.01 -9.09
C ALA A 150 1.59 15.60 -8.72
N THR A 151 1.20 14.35 -9.01
CA THR A 151 -0.11 13.80 -8.66
C THR A 151 -0.23 13.59 -7.15
N LEU A 152 0.79 13.00 -6.51
CA LEU A 152 0.85 12.83 -5.06
C LEU A 152 0.72 14.17 -4.31
N ARG A 153 1.43 15.21 -4.76
CA ARG A 153 1.35 16.54 -4.12
C ARG A 153 -0.02 17.19 -4.26
N ARG A 154 -0.64 17.09 -5.45
CA ARG A 154 -1.98 17.62 -5.70
C ARG A 154 -3.00 16.94 -4.80
N GLU A 155 -2.94 15.62 -4.70
CA GLU A 155 -3.86 14.87 -3.85
C GLU A 155 -3.60 15.10 -2.37
N ALA A 156 -2.33 15.21 -1.97
CA ALA A 156 -1.95 15.60 -0.60
C ALA A 156 -2.54 16.95 -0.18
N SER A 157 -2.65 17.93 -1.08
CA SER A 157 -3.26 19.22 -0.74
C SER A 157 -4.78 19.16 -0.57
N LEU A 158 -5.43 18.09 -1.00
CA LEU A 158 -6.87 17.87 -0.85
C LEU A 158 -7.22 17.11 0.44
N ILE A 159 -6.23 16.56 1.15
CA ILE A 159 -6.45 15.84 2.41
C ILE A 159 -6.60 16.85 3.55
N PRO A 160 -7.80 16.98 4.15
CA PRO A 160 -7.95 17.80 5.34
C PRO A 160 -7.27 17.10 6.53
N VAL A 161 -6.46 17.85 7.29
CA VAL A 161 -5.84 17.36 8.52
C VAL A 161 -6.85 17.55 9.65
N THR A 162 -7.63 16.51 9.93
CA THR A 162 -8.68 16.54 10.95
C THR A 162 -8.30 15.79 12.23
N ASP A 163 -7.30 14.90 12.14
CA ASP A 163 -6.83 14.06 13.23
C ASP A 163 -5.36 13.65 13.05
N GLU A 164 -4.77 12.98 14.04
CA GLU A 164 -3.38 12.50 13.98
C GLU A 164 -3.15 11.49 12.84
N ARG A 165 -4.17 10.70 12.50
CA ARG A 165 -4.07 9.69 11.43
C ARG A 165 -3.99 10.32 10.05
N SER A 166 -4.83 11.31 9.77
CA SER A 166 -4.78 12.10 8.52
C SER A 166 -3.49 12.91 8.43
N ALA A 167 -3.01 13.48 9.54
CA ALA A 167 -1.70 14.14 9.59
C ALA A 167 -0.56 13.18 9.23
N GLN A 168 -0.57 11.98 9.81
CA GLN A 168 0.43 10.96 9.54
C GLN A 168 0.39 10.49 8.07
N SER A 169 -0.81 10.28 7.51
CA SER A 169 -0.95 9.90 6.09
C SER A 169 -0.47 10.99 5.15
N LEU A 170 -0.75 12.26 5.46
CA LEU A 170 -0.27 13.41 4.68
C LEU A 170 1.26 13.48 4.67
N GLU A 171 1.90 13.26 5.82
CA GLU A 171 3.35 13.21 5.94
C GLU A 171 3.96 12.10 5.07
N ILE A 172 3.35 10.89 5.07
CA ILE A 172 3.82 9.78 4.23
C ILE A 172 3.75 10.15 2.75
N ILE A 173 2.63 10.72 2.29
CA ILE A 173 2.48 11.09 0.87
C ILE A 173 3.49 12.15 0.45
N ARG A 174 3.73 13.15 1.31
CA ARG A 174 4.72 14.20 1.03
C ARG A 174 6.13 13.62 0.94
N ALA A 175 6.51 12.80 1.91
CA ALA A 175 7.80 12.10 1.90
C ALA A 175 7.95 11.19 0.67
N GLU A 176 6.89 10.50 0.24
CA GLU A 176 6.88 9.71 -0.99
C GLU A 176 7.10 10.57 -2.24
N ALA A 177 6.40 11.71 -2.34
CA ALA A 177 6.54 12.62 -3.47
C ALA A 177 7.96 13.19 -3.56
N ASP A 178 8.54 13.59 -2.43
CA ASP A 178 9.90 14.13 -2.36
C ASP A 178 10.95 13.06 -2.74
N GLU A 179 10.77 11.82 -2.28
CA GLU A 179 11.64 10.71 -2.68
C GLU A 179 11.55 10.45 -4.19
N ILE A 180 10.34 10.47 -4.77
CA ILE A 180 10.13 10.25 -6.21
C ILE A 180 10.80 11.34 -7.05
N ASP A 181 10.77 12.59 -6.61
CA ASP A 181 11.50 13.67 -7.29
C ASP A 181 13.01 13.45 -7.29
N VAL A 182 13.56 13.01 -6.14
CA VAL A 182 14.98 12.65 -6.06
C VAL A 182 15.30 11.52 -7.03
N LEU A 183 14.43 10.50 -7.13
CA LEU A 183 14.60 9.40 -8.09
C LEU A 183 14.49 9.88 -9.54
N ALA A 184 13.58 10.79 -9.84
CA ALA A 184 13.44 11.38 -11.18
C ALA A 184 14.68 12.19 -11.57
N ALA A 185 15.22 13.00 -10.65
CA ALA A 185 16.45 13.74 -10.86
C ALA A 185 17.66 12.80 -11.03
N THR A 186 17.70 11.70 -10.28
CA THR A 186 18.74 10.66 -10.44
C THR A 186 18.67 10.05 -11.84
N ALA A 187 17.47 9.68 -12.30
CA ALA A 187 17.26 9.10 -13.62
C ALA A 187 17.77 10.00 -14.76
N GLU A 188 17.67 11.33 -14.61
CA GLU A 188 18.11 12.28 -15.65
C GLU A 188 19.60 12.55 -15.64
N ASN A 189 20.23 12.57 -14.47
CA ASN A 189 21.58 13.11 -14.31
C ASN A 189 22.65 12.04 -14.03
N GLU A 190 22.25 10.85 -13.58
CA GLU A 190 23.17 9.79 -13.16
C GLU A 190 23.20 8.62 -14.15
N ASP A 191 24.19 7.75 -13.99
CA ASP A 191 24.31 6.52 -14.77
C ASP A 191 23.09 5.58 -14.60
N ILE A 192 22.76 4.84 -15.66
CA ILE A 192 21.61 3.93 -15.70
C ILE A 192 21.72 2.85 -14.62
N GLN A 193 22.92 2.30 -14.38
CA GLN A 193 23.14 1.26 -13.37
C GLN A 193 22.94 1.81 -11.96
N TYR A 194 23.47 3.01 -11.70
CA TYR A 194 23.29 3.70 -10.42
C TYR A 194 21.81 4.03 -10.16
N SER A 195 21.14 4.63 -11.14
CA SER A 195 19.71 4.98 -11.09
C SER A 195 18.82 3.75 -10.86
N SER A 196 19.09 2.66 -11.60
CA SER A 196 18.34 1.41 -11.47
C SER A 196 18.51 0.77 -10.08
N LYS A 197 19.73 0.81 -9.52
CA LYS A 197 20.02 0.30 -8.18
C LYS A 197 19.26 1.11 -7.12
N ARG A 198 19.35 2.44 -7.17
CA ARG A 198 18.67 3.35 -6.22
C ARG A 198 17.16 3.15 -6.22
N MET A 199 16.55 3.03 -7.40
CA MET A 199 15.11 2.79 -7.52
C MET A 199 14.69 1.40 -7.01
N THR A 200 15.47 0.36 -7.32
CA THR A 200 15.20 -1.00 -6.83
C THR A 200 15.27 -1.05 -5.30
N GLU A 201 16.23 -0.34 -4.71
CA GLU A 201 16.38 -0.26 -3.27
C GLU A 201 15.20 0.48 -2.61
N SER A 202 14.82 1.66 -3.13
CA SER A 202 13.65 2.42 -2.67
C SER A 202 12.38 1.56 -2.71
N TYR A 203 12.14 0.88 -3.83
CA TYR A 203 11.01 -0.01 -4.02
C TYR A 203 11.03 -1.20 -3.04
N SER A 204 12.18 -1.86 -2.87
CA SER A 204 12.34 -3.01 -1.97
C SER A 204 12.12 -2.64 -0.50
N ARG A 205 12.60 -1.46 -0.07
CA ARG A 205 12.36 -0.95 1.29
C ARG A 205 10.86 -0.81 1.58
N LYS A 206 10.08 -0.28 0.62
CA LYS A 206 8.65 0.01 0.82
C LYS A 206 7.74 -1.21 0.64
N THR A 207 8.06 -2.12 -0.28
CA THR A 207 7.22 -3.30 -0.57
C THR A 207 7.40 -4.45 0.41
N ARG A 208 8.53 -4.54 1.12
CA ARG A 208 8.75 -5.60 2.13
C ARG A 208 8.06 -5.35 3.48
N SER A 209 7.15 -4.37 3.56
CA SER A 209 6.35 -4.05 4.76
C SER A 209 7.15 -3.74 6.04
N ARG A 210 8.49 -3.63 5.97
CA ARG A 210 9.27 -3.01 7.04
C ARG A 210 9.12 -1.50 6.91
N ASN A 211 8.03 -0.98 7.47
CA ASN A 211 8.01 0.41 7.87
C ASN A 211 9.13 0.60 8.91
N ILE A 212 10.31 1.01 8.46
CA ILE A 212 11.30 1.63 9.35
C ILE A 212 10.72 3.00 9.68
N ARG A 213 9.83 3.08 10.67
CA ARG A 213 9.34 4.36 11.17
C ARG A 213 9.89 4.59 12.57
N ASN A 214 11.10 5.14 12.54
CA ASN A 214 11.80 6.02 13.47
C ASN A 214 13.30 5.81 13.26
N GLN A 215 13.81 6.15 12.07
CA GLN A 215 15.17 6.68 12.04
C GLN A 215 15.00 8.18 12.25
N GLU A 216 15.30 8.64 13.47
CA GLU A 216 15.87 9.98 13.58
C GLU A 216 17.01 10.02 12.57
N ILE A 217 16.88 10.88 11.56
CA ILE A 217 18.00 11.18 10.69
C ILE A 217 18.98 11.90 11.61
N ASP A 218 19.98 11.18 12.10
CA ASP A 218 21.10 11.82 12.79
C ASP A 218 21.77 12.74 11.76
N PRO A 219 21.69 14.07 11.94
CA PRO A 219 22.23 15.03 10.98
C PRO A 219 23.76 14.96 10.85
N THR A 220 24.43 14.10 11.62
CA THR A 220 25.87 13.90 11.58
C THR A 220 26.33 12.76 10.67
N ILE A 221 25.42 11.94 10.12
CA ILE A 221 25.79 10.83 9.25
C ILE A 221 25.88 11.31 7.80
N ASN A 222 27.11 11.41 7.28
CA ASN A 222 27.38 11.68 5.88
C ASN A 222 27.06 10.43 5.03
N PRO A 223 26.16 10.51 4.03
CA PRO A 223 25.81 9.36 3.19
C PRO A 223 26.98 8.76 2.37
N ASP A 224 28.12 9.44 2.31
CA ASP A 224 29.34 8.96 1.64
C ASP A 224 30.20 7.99 2.48
N ASP A 225 29.90 7.77 3.76
CA ASP A 225 30.72 6.92 4.63
C ASP A 225 30.49 5.40 4.44
N TYR A 226 29.59 4.98 3.55
CA TYR A 226 29.30 3.56 3.29
C TYR A 226 29.95 2.99 2.02
N ILE A 227 31.01 3.63 1.51
CA ILE A 227 31.80 3.12 0.40
C ILE A 227 33.19 2.71 0.90
N ASN A 228 33.30 1.48 1.38
CA ASN A 228 34.52 0.66 1.36
C ASN A 228 34.15 -0.80 1.11
#